data_AF-A0A2S1WB57-F1
#
_entry.id   AF-A0A2S1WB57-F1
#
_cell.length_a   1.000
_cell.length_b   1.000
_cell.length_c   1.000
_cell.angle_alpha   90.00
_cell.angle_beta   90.00
_cell.angle_gamma   90.00
#
_symmetry.space_group_name_H-M   'P 1'
#
loop_
_entity.id
_entity.type
_entity.pdbx_description
1 polymer ?
#
loop_
_entity_poly.entity_id
_entity_poly.type
_entity_poly.pdbx_seq_one_letter_code
_entity_poly.pdbx_strand_id
1 'polypeptide(L)'
;MGKGEHLSSYGLLKIVGIKAQFKMGLSKLLLASFPSYTPTIRPDFDPNLSSMNISWLCGFMSADGHFGLRIRKHSKLTLGFNFEPVISISQDGISLITLEYIAKFLGMGKVIKDSPNRTTYMYYLASLKNINHFINKIEVTDIIGQKALDFADFCKGIEIINSKGHFTQEGLNELKTLSSQMNAKRTNFEKN
;
A
#
# COMPACT_ATOMS: atom_id res chain seq x y z
N MET A 1 14.19 -7.04 28.55
CA MET A 1 15.00 -6.30 29.55
C MET A 1 14.07 -5.95 30.69
N GLY A 2 14.47 -6.22 31.93
CA GLY A 2 13.67 -5.97 33.13
C GLY A 2 13.59 -4.48 33.49
N LYS A 3 12.74 -4.16 34.48
CA LYS A 3 12.60 -2.80 35.02
C LYS A 3 13.94 -2.34 35.63
N GLY A 4 14.41 -1.15 35.25
CA GLY A 4 15.62 -0.52 35.82
C GLY A 4 16.96 -0.98 35.23
N GLU A 5 17.02 -2.09 34.48
CA GLU A 5 18.29 -2.62 33.94
C GLU A 5 19.01 -1.63 32.99
N HIS A 6 18.24 -0.81 32.26
CA HIS A 6 18.75 0.23 31.35
C HIS A 6 19.57 1.32 32.03
N LEU A 7 19.46 1.47 33.36
CA LEU A 7 20.20 2.46 34.13
C LEU A 7 21.65 2.01 34.44
N SER A 8 21.96 0.73 34.22
CA SER A 8 23.32 0.20 34.38
C SER A 8 24.11 0.31 33.07
N SER A 9 25.44 0.46 33.16
CA SER A 9 26.32 0.47 31.98
C SER A 9 26.16 -0.79 31.13
N TYR A 10 26.00 -1.95 31.78
CA TYR A 10 25.77 -3.23 31.11
C TYR A 10 24.43 -3.26 30.35
N GLY A 11 23.35 -2.80 30.99
CA GLY A 11 22.03 -2.74 30.34
C GLY A 11 21.99 -1.74 29.19
N LEU A 12 22.65 -0.59 29.33
CA LEU A 12 22.78 0.39 28.25
C LEU A 12 23.53 -0.20 27.04
N LEU A 13 24.65 -0.90 27.26
CA LEU A 13 25.38 -1.58 26.19
C LEU A 13 24.55 -2.65 25.49
N LYS A 14 23.69 -3.38 26.22
CA LYS A 14 22.72 -4.31 25.62
C LYS A 14 21.73 -3.59 24.68
N ILE A 15 21.19 -2.44 25.10
CA ILE A 15 20.28 -1.64 24.27
C ILE A 15 20.98 -1.17 23.00
N VAL A 16 22.22 -0.71 23.11
CA VAL A 16 23.04 -0.30 21.94
C VAL A 16 23.25 -1.49 21.01
N GLY A 17 23.57 -2.68 21.54
CA GLY A 17 23.67 -3.92 20.79
C GLY A 17 22.40 -4.29 20.00
N ILE A 18 21.22 -4.10 20.61
CA ILE A 18 19.92 -4.29 19.96
C ILE A 18 19.70 -3.23 18.87
N LYS A 19 19.94 -1.95 19.20
CA LYS A 19 19.75 -0.83 18.27
C LYS A 19 20.62 -0.97 17.02
N ALA A 20 21.80 -1.58 17.15
CA ALA A 20 22.69 -1.85 16.03
C ALA A 20 22.06 -2.78 14.97
N GLN A 21 21.07 -3.59 15.33
CA GLN A 21 20.37 -4.50 14.39
C GLN A 21 19.27 -3.83 13.57
N PHE A 22 18.97 -2.55 13.84
CA PHE A 22 17.92 -1.83 13.12
C PHE A 22 18.41 -1.50 11.70
N LYS A 23 17.48 -1.28 10.76
CA LYS A 23 17.81 -1.02 9.34
C LYS A 23 18.90 0.06 9.15
N MET A 24 18.88 1.10 9.97
CA MET A 24 19.82 2.23 9.92
C MET A 24 21.04 2.09 10.85
N GLY A 25 21.15 0.99 11.60
CA GLY A 25 22.26 0.73 12.51
C GLY A 25 22.46 1.80 13.60
N LEU A 26 23.72 1.99 14.00
CA LEU A 26 24.12 3.04 14.94
C LEU A 26 24.60 4.30 14.20
N SER A 27 24.31 5.47 14.75
CA SER A 27 24.89 6.72 14.26
C SER A 27 26.39 6.81 14.57
N LYS A 28 27.12 7.68 13.87
CA LYS A 28 28.55 7.93 14.14
C LYS A 28 28.80 8.31 15.61
N LEU A 29 27.93 9.15 16.17
CA LEU A 29 27.98 9.55 17.58
C LEU A 29 27.83 8.34 18.50
N LEU A 30 26.83 7.49 18.28
CA LEU A 30 26.61 6.30 19.11
C LEU A 30 27.78 5.30 19.02
N LEU A 31 28.37 5.13 17.84
CA LEU A 31 29.57 4.30 17.67
C LEU A 31 30.76 4.84 18.46
N ALA A 32 30.97 6.15 18.44
CA ALA A 32 32.04 6.80 19.19
C ALA A 32 31.81 6.77 20.71
N SER A 33 30.57 6.94 21.15
CA SER A 33 30.20 6.94 22.58
C SER A 33 30.18 5.55 23.20
N PHE A 34 29.96 4.49 22.41
CA PHE A 34 29.86 3.11 22.90
C PHE A 34 30.73 2.14 22.09
N PRO A 35 32.07 2.31 22.05
CA PRO A 35 32.93 1.52 21.19
C PRO A 35 33.03 0.03 21.59
N SER A 36 32.70 -0.31 22.84
CA SER A 36 32.77 -1.66 23.40
C SER A 36 31.45 -2.45 23.31
N TYR A 37 30.45 -1.94 22.59
CA TYR A 37 29.20 -2.66 22.43
C TYR A 37 29.38 -3.96 21.63
N THR A 38 28.61 -4.98 22.00
CA THR A 38 28.50 -6.22 21.22
C THR A 38 27.15 -6.24 20.50
N PRO A 39 27.11 -6.32 19.16
CA PRO A 39 25.86 -6.47 18.42
C PRO A 39 25.10 -7.71 18.89
N THR A 40 23.81 -7.56 19.18
CA THR A 40 22.98 -8.72 19.55
C THR A 40 22.59 -9.51 18.32
N ILE A 41 22.48 -10.83 18.44
CA ILE A 41 21.92 -11.67 17.37
C ILE A 41 20.46 -11.27 17.16
N ARG A 42 20.10 -10.91 15.92
CA ARG A 42 18.70 -10.74 15.54
C ARG A 42 18.08 -12.12 15.40
N PRO A 43 17.01 -12.45 16.15
CA PRO A 43 16.34 -13.72 15.98
C PRO A 43 15.71 -13.78 14.58
N ASP A 44 15.68 -14.98 14.01
CA ASP A 44 14.85 -15.25 12.84
C ASP A 44 13.39 -14.93 13.19
N PHE A 45 12.73 -14.23 12.28
CA PHE A 45 11.33 -13.85 12.45
C PHE A 45 10.51 -14.47 11.33
N ASP A 46 9.64 -15.40 11.70
CA ASP A 46 8.61 -15.91 10.82
C ASP A 46 7.32 -15.08 11.04
N PRO A 47 6.89 -14.27 10.06
CA PRO A 47 5.68 -13.48 10.21
C PRO A 47 4.46 -14.40 10.26
N ASN A 48 3.57 -14.22 11.25
CA ASN A 48 2.31 -14.94 11.32
C ASN A 48 1.28 -14.42 10.29
N LEU A 49 1.59 -14.57 9.01
CA LEU A 49 0.74 -14.13 7.90
C LEU A 49 -0.57 -14.92 7.82
N SER A 50 -0.63 -16.11 8.43
CA SER A 50 -1.86 -16.91 8.52
C SER A 50 -3.00 -16.23 9.28
N SER A 51 -2.69 -15.21 10.08
CA SER A 51 -3.67 -14.41 10.80
C SER A 51 -4.29 -13.27 9.98
N MET A 52 -3.85 -13.08 8.72
CA MET A 52 -4.35 -12.04 7.83
C MET A 52 -5.84 -12.22 7.56
N ASN A 53 -6.60 -11.13 7.70
CA ASN A 53 -8.03 -11.07 7.41
C ASN A 53 -8.36 -9.78 6.65
N ILE A 54 -9.62 -9.64 6.24
CA ILE A 54 -10.10 -8.48 5.46
C ILE A 54 -9.89 -7.18 6.23
N SER A 55 -10.21 -7.12 7.52
CA SER A 55 -10.03 -5.90 8.33
C SER A 55 -8.57 -5.47 8.43
N TRP A 56 -7.63 -6.41 8.59
CA TRP A 56 -6.20 -6.11 8.54
C TRP A 56 -5.79 -5.55 7.18
N LEU A 57 -6.25 -6.19 6.09
CA LEU A 57 -5.93 -5.74 4.73
C LEU A 57 -6.50 -4.34 4.47
N CYS A 58 -7.73 -4.07 4.87
CA CYS A 58 -8.36 -2.76 4.72
C CYS A 58 -7.63 -1.69 5.54
N GLY A 59 -7.19 -2.01 6.77
CA GLY A 59 -6.34 -1.13 7.57
C GLY A 59 -4.99 -0.84 6.89
N PHE A 60 -4.34 -1.88 6.37
CA PHE A 60 -3.07 -1.74 5.64
C PHE A 60 -3.24 -0.92 4.36
N MET A 61 -4.31 -1.17 3.61
CA MET A 61 -4.65 -0.42 2.41
C MET A 61 -5.01 1.03 2.73
N SER A 62 -5.65 1.31 3.88
CA SER A 62 -5.98 2.68 4.31
C SER A 62 -4.74 3.55 4.53
N ALA A 63 -3.59 2.95 4.86
CA ALA A 63 -2.31 3.64 4.90
C ALA A 63 -1.59 3.60 3.53
N ASP A 64 -1.23 2.41 3.07
CA ASP A 64 -0.25 2.20 1.98
C ASP A 64 -0.88 1.73 0.66
N GLY A 65 -2.20 1.54 0.63
CA GLY A 65 -2.93 1.17 -0.59
C GLY A 65 -3.08 2.34 -1.57
N HIS A 66 -3.37 2.02 -2.81
CA HIS A 66 -3.63 2.97 -3.88
C HIS A 66 -4.84 2.52 -4.70
N PHE A 67 -5.79 3.45 -4.89
CA PHE A 67 -6.94 3.29 -5.76
C PHE A 67 -6.81 4.32 -6.89
N GLY A 68 -6.54 3.84 -8.10
CA GLY A 68 -6.16 4.69 -9.22
C GLY A 68 -7.11 4.51 -10.40
N LEU A 69 -7.57 5.62 -10.97
CA LEU A 69 -8.28 5.65 -12.25
C LEU A 69 -7.43 6.44 -13.26
N ARG A 70 -6.56 5.74 -14.00
CA ARG A 70 -5.65 6.38 -14.96
C ARG A 70 -6.34 6.57 -16.31
N ILE A 71 -6.27 7.80 -16.83
CA ILE A 71 -6.80 8.15 -18.15
C ILE A 71 -5.62 8.26 -19.13
N ARG A 72 -5.67 7.50 -20.23
CA ARG A 72 -4.66 7.58 -21.29
C ARG A 72 -5.28 8.00 -22.61
N LYS A 73 -4.58 8.84 -23.36
CA LYS A 73 -4.94 9.10 -24.75
C LYS A 73 -4.77 7.82 -25.56
N HIS A 74 -5.78 7.48 -26.35
CA HIS A 74 -5.77 6.34 -27.24
C HIS A 74 -6.49 6.70 -28.53
N SER A 75 -5.72 7.14 -29.53
CA SER A 75 -6.23 7.76 -30.77
C SER A 75 -7.18 6.86 -31.58
N LYS A 76 -7.13 5.55 -31.40
CA LYS A 76 -8.01 4.59 -32.10
C LYS A 76 -9.39 4.42 -31.46
N LEU A 77 -9.63 4.98 -30.26
CA LEU A 77 -10.95 4.92 -29.63
C LEU A 77 -11.78 6.11 -30.06
N THR A 78 -13.10 5.93 -30.17
CA THR A 78 -14.04 6.96 -30.64
C THR A 78 -13.91 8.28 -29.89
N LEU A 79 -13.76 8.21 -28.57
CA LEU A 79 -13.58 9.39 -27.72
C LEU A 79 -12.10 9.73 -27.45
N GLY A 80 -11.15 8.95 -27.99
CA GLY A 80 -9.73 9.20 -27.87
C GLY A 80 -9.11 8.89 -26.50
N PHE A 81 -9.83 8.23 -25.59
CA PHE A 81 -9.36 7.93 -24.23
C PHE A 81 -9.63 6.48 -23.82
N ASN A 82 -8.64 5.88 -23.14
CA ASN A 82 -8.76 4.61 -22.43
C ASN A 82 -8.68 4.85 -20.92
N PHE A 83 -9.41 4.05 -20.15
CA PHE A 83 -9.41 4.08 -18.69
C PHE A 83 -8.77 2.81 -18.13
N GLU A 84 -7.78 3.00 -17.28
CA GLU A 84 -7.01 1.93 -16.64
C GLU A 84 -7.21 2.03 -15.12
N PRO A 85 -8.22 1.33 -14.57
CA PRO A 85 -8.36 1.22 -13.13
C PRO A 85 -7.29 0.31 -12.55
N VAL A 86 -6.78 0.68 -11.38
CA VAL A 86 -5.75 -0.08 -10.66
C VAL A 86 -6.01 -0.01 -9.16
N ILE A 87 -5.83 -1.15 -8.50
CA ILE A 87 -5.65 -1.26 -7.05
C ILE A 87 -4.22 -1.76 -6.82
N SER A 88 -3.45 -1.08 -5.99
CA SER A 88 -2.09 -1.50 -5.68
C SER A 88 -1.67 -1.21 -4.25
N ILE A 89 -0.61 -1.90 -3.80
CA ILE A 89 0.07 -1.65 -2.53
C ILE A 89 1.57 -1.76 -2.80
N SER A 90 2.33 -0.73 -2.44
CA SER A 90 3.78 -0.68 -2.65
C SER A 90 4.54 -0.80 -1.34
N GLN A 91 5.59 -1.62 -1.29
CA GLN A 91 6.43 -1.81 -0.12
C GLN A 91 7.90 -2.06 -0.50
N ASP A 92 8.81 -1.81 0.45
CA ASP A 92 10.22 -2.20 0.33
C ASP A 92 10.36 -3.73 0.23
N GLY A 93 11.44 -4.19 -0.39
CA GLY A 93 11.69 -5.62 -0.63
C GLY A 93 11.79 -6.47 0.64
N ILE A 94 12.10 -5.85 1.78
CA ILE A 94 12.05 -6.50 3.10
C ILE A 94 10.64 -7.03 3.41
N SER A 95 9.59 -6.39 2.89
CA SER A 95 8.19 -6.76 3.07
C SER A 95 7.61 -7.49 1.86
N LEU A 96 8.45 -8.03 0.96
CA LEU A 96 7.99 -8.76 -0.24
C LEU A 96 7.06 -9.92 0.11
N ILE A 97 7.40 -10.69 1.14
CA ILE A 97 6.60 -11.83 1.60
C ILE A 97 5.16 -11.42 1.97
N THR A 98 4.97 -10.21 2.50
CA THR A 98 3.65 -9.67 2.83
C THR A 98 2.84 -9.42 1.56
N LEU A 99 3.44 -8.85 0.51
CA LEU A 99 2.75 -8.60 -0.77
C LEU A 99 2.38 -9.90 -1.47
N GLU A 100 3.26 -10.90 -1.45
CA GLU A 100 3.01 -12.23 -2.01
C GLU A 100 1.86 -12.92 -1.27
N TYR A 101 1.83 -12.79 0.05
CA TYR A 101 0.76 -13.33 0.86
C TYR A 101 -0.57 -12.62 0.61
N ILE A 102 -0.60 -11.30 0.41
CA ILE A 102 -1.81 -10.56 0.03
C ILE A 102 -2.38 -11.11 -1.29
N ALA A 103 -1.53 -11.35 -2.29
CA ALA A 103 -1.97 -11.95 -3.56
C ALA A 103 -2.57 -13.35 -3.36
N LYS A 104 -1.93 -14.18 -2.53
CA LYS A 104 -2.42 -15.52 -2.17
C LYS A 104 -3.75 -15.46 -1.42
N PHE A 105 -3.85 -14.61 -0.39
CA PHE A 105 -5.02 -14.42 0.46
C PHE A 105 -6.24 -13.96 -0.36
N LEU A 106 -6.04 -13.00 -1.26
CA LEU A 106 -7.11 -12.52 -2.13
C LEU A 106 -7.47 -13.51 -3.24
N GLY A 107 -6.52 -14.36 -3.66
CA GLY A 107 -6.65 -15.26 -4.81
C GLY A 107 -6.60 -14.52 -6.15
N MET A 108 -6.08 -13.29 -6.17
CA MET A 108 -6.07 -12.42 -7.34
C MET A 108 -4.92 -11.40 -7.25
N GLY A 109 -4.64 -10.76 -8.39
CA GLY A 109 -3.55 -9.80 -8.51
C GLY A 109 -2.20 -10.48 -8.72
N LYS A 110 -1.15 -9.67 -8.77
CA LYS A 110 0.23 -10.15 -8.94
C LYS A 110 1.19 -9.23 -8.21
N VAL A 111 2.35 -9.76 -7.84
CA VAL A 111 3.45 -8.96 -7.30
C VAL A 111 4.45 -8.68 -8.42
N ILE A 112 4.83 -7.41 -8.57
CA ILE A 112 5.82 -6.97 -9.54
C ILE A 112 6.87 -6.11 -8.87
N LYS A 113 8.11 -6.13 -9.39
CA LYS A 113 9.14 -5.18 -8.99
C LYS A 113 8.86 -3.83 -9.64
N ASP A 114 8.92 -2.74 -8.86
CA ASP A 114 8.56 -1.39 -9.35
C ASP A 114 9.49 -0.94 -10.48
N SER A 115 10.80 -1.11 -10.30
CA SER A 115 11.78 -0.97 -11.39
C SER A 115 13.04 -1.78 -11.08
N PRO A 116 13.89 -2.09 -12.08
CA PRO A 116 15.12 -2.85 -11.87
C PRO A 116 16.03 -2.25 -10.79
N ASN A 117 16.07 -0.91 -10.71
CA ASN A 117 16.98 -0.15 -9.87
C ASN A 117 16.39 0.25 -8.50
N ARG A 118 15.15 -0.15 -8.20
CA ARG A 118 14.51 0.12 -6.91
C ARG A 118 14.44 -1.14 -6.06
N THR A 119 14.42 -0.97 -4.74
CA THR A 119 14.17 -2.05 -3.78
C THR A 119 12.68 -2.30 -3.56
N THR A 120 11.82 -1.46 -4.14
CA THR A 120 10.36 -1.49 -3.96
C THR A 120 9.69 -2.52 -4.86
N TYR A 121 8.70 -3.20 -4.30
CA TYR A 121 7.80 -4.12 -4.96
C TYR A 121 6.36 -3.62 -4.80
N MET A 122 5.48 -4.09 -5.69
CA MET A 122 4.09 -3.67 -5.72
C MET A 122 3.19 -4.89 -5.93
N TYR A 123 2.22 -5.07 -5.03
CA TYR A 123 1.01 -5.83 -5.34
C TYR A 123 0.15 -5.01 -6.31
N TYR A 124 -0.32 -5.63 -7.39
CA TYR A 124 -0.97 -4.95 -8.50
C TYR A 124 -2.20 -5.72 -9.00
N LEU A 125 -3.33 -5.02 -9.08
CA LEU A 125 -4.61 -5.53 -9.56
C LEU A 125 -5.23 -4.55 -10.57
N ALA A 126 -5.33 -4.94 -11.84
CA ALA A 126 -5.87 -4.07 -12.91
C ALA A 126 -6.92 -4.75 -13.81
N SER A 127 -7.18 -6.04 -13.62
CA SER A 127 -8.26 -6.71 -14.36
C SER A 127 -9.60 -6.22 -13.80
N LEU A 128 -10.48 -5.71 -14.67
CA LEU A 128 -11.81 -5.25 -14.27
C LEU A 128 -12.59 -6.35 -13.54
N LYS A 129 -12.50 -7.61 -14.00
CA LYS A 129 -13.11 -8.77 -13.33
C LYS A 129 -12.63 -8.90 -11.88
N ASN A 130 -11.32 -8.86 -11.66
CA ASN A 130 -10.77 -9.03 -10.32
C ASN A 130 -10.99 -7.80 -9.44
N ILE A 131 -10.98 -6.59 -10.02
CA ILE A 131 -11.35 -5.36 -9.30
C ILE A 131 -12.78 -5.45 -8.78
N ASN A 132 -13.74 -5.86 -9.63
CA ASN A 132 -15.11 -6.09 -9.18
C ASN A 132 -15.18 -7.15 -8.08
N HIS A 133 -14.42 -8.24 -8.20
CA HIS A 133 -14.37 -9.26 -7.16
C HIS A 133 -13.78 -8.73 -5.84
N PHE A 134 -12.77 -7.86 -5.91
CA PHE A 134 -12.19 -7.19 -4.75
C PHE A 134 -13.19 -6.23 -4.09
N ILE A 135 -13.87 -5.38 -4.88
CA ILE A 135 -14.89 -4.45 -4.37
C ILE A 135 -16.03 -5.25 -3.71
N ASN A 136 -16.46 -6.38 -4.27
CA ASN A 136 -17.49 -7.21 -3.64
C ASN A 136 -17.04 -7.89 -2.34
N LYS A 137 -15.72 -8.02 -2.10
CA LYS A 137 -15.16 -8.62 -0.88
C LYS A 137 -15.00 -7.62 0.27
N ILE A 138 -14.99 -6.32 -0.01
CA ILE A 138 -14.73 -5.29 1.00
C ILE A 138 -15.81 -4.20 0.94
N GLU A 139 -16.23 -3.70 2.09
CA GLU A 139 -17.13 -2.56 2.11
C GLU A 139 -16.34 -1.25 2.06
N VAL A 140 -16.92 -0.19 1.49
CA VAL A 140 -16.25 1.13 1.46
C VAL A 140 -15.92 1.63 2.87
N THR A 141 -16.78 1.30 3.83
CA THR A 141 -16.62 1.61 5.26
C THR A 141 -15.43 0.92 5.92
N ASP A 142 -14.87 -0.14 5.32
CA ASP A 142 -13.69 -0.82 5.84
C ASP A 142 -12.40 -0.03 5.55
N ILE A 143 -12.39 0.76 4.47
CA ILE A 143 -11.29 1.70 4.19
C ILE A 143 -11.52 2.95 5.03
N ILE A 144 -10.51 3.34 5.80
CA ILE A 144 -10.60 4.44 6.77
C ILE A 144 -9.72 5.64 6.37
N GLY A 145 -9.99 6.78 6.99
CA GLY A 145 -9.28 8.03 6.73
C GLY A 145 -9.58 8.62 5.35
N GLN A 146 -8.70 9.50 4.86
CA GLN A 146 -8.90 10.20 3.58
C GLN A 146 -8.97 9.23 2.40
N LYS A 147 -8.32 8.06 2.49
CA LYS A 147 -8.32 7.06 1.43
C LYS A 147 -9.69 6.42 1.20
N ALA A 148 -10.60 6.50 2.17
CA ALA A 148 -11.99 6.08 2.01
C ALA A 148 -12.70 6.87 0.91
N LEU A 149 -12.41 8.17 0.80
CA LEU A 149 -12.96 9.04 -0.25
C LEU A 149 -12.43 8.64 -1.63
N ASP A 150 -11.12 8.32 -1.71
CA ASP A 150 -10.52 7.81 -2.94
C ASP A 150 -11.09 6.46 -3.36
N PHE A 151 -11.34 5.57 -2.40
CA PHE A 151 -11.97 4.29 -2.69
C PHE A 151 -13.42 4.45 -3.15
N ALA A 152 -14.19 5.36 -2.53
CA ALA A 152 -15.56 5.66 -2.94
C ALA A 152 -15.63 6.20 -4.38
N ASP A 153 -14.80 7.18 -4.73
CA ASP A 153 -14.74 7.73 -6.09
C ASP A 153 -14.21 6.71 -7.10
N PHE A 154 -13.28 5.85 -6.68
CA PHE A 154 -12.84 4.71 -7.48
C PHE A 154 -14.01 3.75 -7.78
N CYS A 155 -14.81 3.38 -6.77
CA CYS A 155 -15.98 2.50 -6.95
C CYS A 155 -16.98 3.08 -7.94
N LYS A 156 -17.32 4.38 -7.82
CA LYS A 156 -18.17 5.09 -8.81
C LYS A 156 -17.59 5.01 -10.22
N GLY A 157 -16.28 5.21 -10.35
CA GLY A 157 -15.59 5.08 -11.64
C GLY A 157 -15.70 3.66 -12.22
N ILE A 158 -15.59 2.63 -11.38
CA ILE A 158 -15.76 1.24 -11.79
C ILE A 158 -17.20 0.95 -12.25
N GLU A 159 -18.21 1.51 -11.58
CA GLU A 159 -19.62 1.38 -11.99
C GLU A 159 -19.86 1.94 -13.41
N ILE A 160 -19.33 3.13 -13.70
CA ILE A 160 -19.40 3.75 -15.05
C ILE A 160 -18.68 2.87 -16.09
N ILE A 161 -17.56 2.25 -15.72
CA ILE A 161 -16.84 1.34 -16.62
C ILE A 161 -17.66 0.08 -16.89
N ASN A 162 -18.23 -0.53 -15.85
CA ASN A 162 -19.05 -1.75 -15.93
C ASN A 162 -20.31 -1.55 -16.77
N SER A 163 -20.97 -0.38 -16.65
CA SER A 163 -22.14 -0.02 -17.45
C SER A 163 -21.82 0.35 -18.91
N LYS A 164 -20.54 0.33 -19.29
CA LYS A 164 -20.02 0.83 -20.57
C LYS A 164 -20.26 2.33 -20.79
N GLY A 165 -20.61 3.09 -19.74
CA GLY A 165 -20.82 4.54 -19.81
C GLY A 165 -19.58 5.33 -20.23
N HIS A 166 -18.39 4.78 -20.04
CA HIS A 166 -17.13 5.37 -20.53
C HIS A 166 -17.03 5.53 -22.06
N PHE A 167 -17.96 4.96 -22.84
CA PHE A 167 -18.09 5.22 -24.28
C PHE A 167 -18.95 6.44 -24.63
N THR A 168 -19.59 7.09 -23.66
CA THR A 168 -20.35 8.32 -23.86
C THR A 168 -19.54 9.54 -23.43
N GLN A 169 -19.87 10.70 -24.01
CA GLN A 169 -19.20 11.96 -23.63
C GLN A 169 -19.49 12.33 -22.17
N GLU A 170 -20.70 12.03 -21.69
CA GLU A 170 -21.11 12.25 -20.30
C GLU A 170 -20.28 11.40 -19.34
N GLY A 171 -20.22 10.07 -19.57
CA GLY A 171 -19.44 9.17 -18.71
C GLY A 171 -17.94 9.46 -18.76
N LEU A 172 -17.41 9.86 -19.93
CA LEU A 172 -16.02 10.33 -20.04
C LEU A 172 -15.76 11.59 -19.18
N ASN A 173 -16.68 12.55 -19.19
CA ASN A 173 -16.55 13.77 -18.40
C ASN A 173 -16.64 13.46 -16.91
N GLU A 174 -17.55 12.58 -16.51
CA GLU A 174 -17.69 12.14 -15.11
C GLU A 174 -16.42 11.43 -14.61
N LEU A 175 -15.88 10.49 -15.38
CA LEU A 175 -14.62 9.80 -15.03
C LEU A 175 -13.42 10.75 -14.94
N LYS A 176 -13.36 11.79 -15.79
CA LYS A 176 -12.34 12.84 -15.69
C LYS A 176 -12.49 13.64 -14.40
N THR A 177 -13.71 14.00 -14.04
CA THR A 177 -14.01 14.71 -12.79
C THR A 177 -13.60 13.88 -11.59
N LEU A 178 -14.02 12.61 -11.51
CA LEU A 178 -13.61 11.68 -10.45
C LEU A 178 -12.08 11.58 -10.36
N SER A 179 -11.39 11.27 -11.46
CA SER A 179 -9.92 11.14 -11.50
C SER A 179 -9.18 12.44 -11.11
N SER A 180 -9.80 13.61 -11.30
CA SER A 180 -9.24 14.90 -10.91
C SER A 180 -9.36 15.20 -9.41
N GLN A 181 -10.26 14.52 -8.71
CA GLN A 181 -10.54 14.72 -7.29
C GLN A 181 -10.01 13.59 -6.40
N MET A 182 -9.28 12.63 -6.96
CA MET A 182 -8.71 11.49 -6.23
C MET A 182 -7.23 11.67 -5.86
N ASN A 183 -6.82 10.98 -4.80
CA ASN A 183 -5.45 10.85 -4.32
C ASN A 183 -4.80 12.24 -4.09
N ALA A 184 -3.55 12.44 -4.54
CA ALA A 184 -2.80 13.68 -4.36
C ALA A 184 -3.45 14.93 -4.98
N LYS A 185 -4.51 14.78 -5.78
CA LYS A 185 -5.24 15.90 -6.39
C LYS A 185 -6.47 16.31 -5.58
N ARG A 186 -6.86 15.53 -4.57
CA ARG A 186 -8.06 15.79 -3.76
C ARG A 186 -7.88 17.07 -2.95
N THR A 187 -8.85 17.97 -3.08
CA THR A 187 -8.92 19.22 -2.29
C THR A 187 -10.16 19.27 -1.40
N ASN A 188 -11.17 18.46 -1.66
CA ASN A 188 -12.38 18.33 -0.83
C ASN A 188 -12.35 17.02 -0.02
N PHE A 189 -12.49 17.15 1.30
CA PHE A 189 -12.45 16.04 2.26
C PHE A 189 -13.78 15.84 3.01
N GLU A 190 -14.82 16.60 2.65
CA GLU A 190 -16.17 16.44 3.18
C GLU A 190 -16.80 15.13 2.66
N LYS A 191 -17.63 14.50 3.50
CA LYS A 191 -18.47 13.37 3.04
C LYS A 191 -19.69 13.95 2.33
N ASN A 192 -19.83 13.68 1.03
CA ASN A 192 -21.05 13.93 0.28
C ASN A 192 -22.15 12.94 0.69
#